data_AF-A0A3D5HQV1-F1
#
_entry.id   AF-A0A3D5HQV1-F1
#
_cell.length_a   1.000
_cell.length_b   1.000
_cell.length_c   1.000
_cell.angle_alpha   90.00
_cell.angle_beta   90.00
_cell.angle_gamma   90.00
#
_symmetry.space_group_name_H-M   'P 1'
#
loop_
_entity.id
_entity.type
_entity.pdbx_description
1 polymer ?
#
loop_
_entity_poly.entity_id
_entity_poly.type
_entity_poly.pdbx_seq_one_letter_code
_entity_poly.pdbx_strand_id
1 'polypeptide(L)'
;HCISEWGHDFRPEYRRIRTMIDSINKEIPIIALTATATPKVQSDIVKNLDMDPVNIFISSFNRDNLYYEVRPKINKDQTIKEIVQFVKTMPGKTGIVYVQSRKSTEEIAKILSVNGVIASAYHAGLDAKTRSKVQDNFLGDELEVIVATIAFGMGIDKPDVRFVIHYDIPKSIENYYQETGRGGRDGLQGKCLTFYSYKDILKQEKFLRDKPVSERELSTQLMEEIIAYAETSSCRRSFLLHYFGEDYGKDECELCDNCKYPKEKIDVTKEMGLAIQMVTQLSENYTIKMLVDFAQGRSTKDMRNFKFDKMDLYGVGKDNDEVFWHSIFRHAILNNLLHKEIEQYGLIKVSGAGKDFLKKPYKVEIPINRDFSAVKTSDIITNASAKGGALDETLMKMLKDLRKSEAKRHDVKPWVVFSEPSLQDMATYYPISLPDMNEIQGVSVGKAQKYGKPFVALIKEYVEENDIDRAMEHTVKQVANKSRDKVAIIQSIDRKIPLDYIAEQVGMSMEDLLNELNMIVDAGTKLNIDYYLNDNMDEDVVEEIFDYFNDDAEDDSVESAIRELQEEDITMEEVQLVRIKFMTEVAN
;
A
#
# COMPACT_ATOMS: atom_id res chain seq x y z
N HIS A 1 11.22 -17.11 -21.09
CA HIS A 1 10.34 -17.33 -19.92
C HIS A 1 8.93 -17.78 -20.31
N CYS A 2 8.28 -17.23 -21.36
CA CYS A 2 6.90 -17.63 -21.75
C CYS A 2 6.69 -19.13 -22.10
N ILE A 3 7.75 -19.88 -22.40
CA ILE A 3 7.67 -21.33 -22.63
C ILE A 3 7.51 -22.14 -21.34
N SER A 4 7.90 -21.57 -20.21
CA SER A 4 7.92 -22.27 -18.92
C SER A 4 6.56 -22.15 -18.25
N GLU A 5 6.00 -23.28 -17.81
CA GLU A 5 4.79 -23.30 -16.97
C GLU A 5 5.02 -22.63 -15.62
N TRP A 6 6.28 -22.53 -15.20
CA TRP A 6 6.72 -21.84 -13.99
C TRP A 6 7.03 -20.36 -14.25
N GLY A 7 6.86 -19.89 -15.49
CA GLY A 7 7.00 -18.48 -15.84
C GLY A 7 5.73 -17.70 -15.52
N HIS A 8 5.89 -16.43 -15.17
CA HIS A 8 4.80 -15.52 -14.83
C HIS A 8 3.88 -15.15 -16.03
N ASP A 9 4.29 -15.46 -17.26
CA ASP A 9 3.51 -15.25 -18.49
C ASP A 9 3.56 -16.50 -19.39
N PHE A 10 3.22 -17.66 -18.83
CA PHE A 10 3.20 -18.93 -19.57
C PHE A 10 2.22 -18.88 -20.75
N ARG A 11 2.71 -19.32 -21.91
CA ARG A 11 1.93 -19.43 -23.15
C ARG A 11 2.10 -20.83 -23.74
N PRO A 12 1.07 -21.69 -23.73
CA PRO A 12 1.17 -23.07 -24.20
C PRO A 12 1.73 -23.20 -25.62
N GLU A 13 1.49 -22.21 -26.49
CA GLU A 13 1.95 -22.20 -27.88
C GLU A 13 3.48 -22.19 -27.98
N TYR A 14 4.19 -21.61 -27.00
CA TYR A 14 5.65 -21.57 -26.99
C TYR A 14 6.27 -22.97 -26.88
N ARG A 15 5.57 -23.97 -26.33
CA ARG A 15 6.07 -25.36 -26.28
C ARG A 15 6.24 -25.98 -27.66
N ARG A 16 5.61 -25.40 -28.69
CA ARG A 16 5.73 -25.89 -30.07
C ARG A 16 7.00 -25.42 -30.77
N ILE A 17 7.74 -24.47 -30.19
CA ILE A 17 8.91 -23.86 -30.83
C ILE A 17 9.94 -24.93 -31.24
N ARG A 18 10.27 -25.87 -30.35
CA ARG A 18 11.23 -26.93 -30.67
C ARG A 18 10.77 -27.77 -31.86
N THR A 19 9.54 -28.27 -31.81
CA THR A 19 8.95 -29.07 -32.90
C THR A 19 8.92 -28.31 -34.23
N MET A 20 8.64 -27.01 -34.19
CA MET A 20 8.65 -26.16 -35.40
C MET A 20 10.06 -26.04 -35.98
N ILE A 21 11.08 -25.79 -35.16
CA ILE A 21 12.48 -25.70 -35.62
C ILE A 21 12.94 -27.05 -36.19
N ASP A 22 12.63 -28.16 -35.50
CA ASP A 22 12.97 -29.52 -35.95
C ASP A 22 12.35 -29.88 -37.30
N SER A 23 11.16 -29.36 -37.60
CA SER A 23 10.50 -29.58 -38.88
C SER A 23 11.19 -28.87 -40.05
N ILE A 24 11.99 -27.84 -39.76
CA ILE A 24 12.77 -27.10 -40.76
C ILE A 24 14.14 -27.78 -40.93
N ASN A 25 14.93 -27.81 -39.84
CA ASN A 25 16.22 -28.48 -39.77
C ASN A 25 16.66 -28.60 -38.30
N LYS A 26 17.06 -29.81 -37.89
CA LYS A 26 17.52 -30.10 -36.51
C LYS A 26 18.85 -29.45 -36.13
N GLU A 27 19.67 -29.07 -37.11
CA GLU A 27 21.00 -28.49 -36.89
C GLU A 27 20.99 -26.96 -36.72
N ILE A 28 19.81 -26.31 -36.77
CA ILE A 28 19.71 -24.86 -36.61
C ILE A 28 20.08 -24.48 -35.16
N PRO A 29 21.09 -23.61 -34.95
CA PRO A 29 21.42 -23.12 -33.62
C PRO A 29 20.28 -22.30 -33.01
N ILE A 30 20.00 -22.54 -31.73
CA ILE A 30 18.93 -21.84 -30.99
C ILE A 30 19.55 -20.87 -29.98
N ILE A 31 19.04 -19.64 -29.95
CA ILE A 31 19.35 -18.66 -28.91
C ILE A 31 18.04 -18.31 -28.19
N ALA A 32 18.03 -18.44 -26.85
CA ALA A 32 16.91 -18.06 -26.01
C ALA A 32 17.31 -16.86 -25.13
N LEU A 33 16.55 -15.76 -25.20
CA LEU A 33 16.81 -14.53 -24.44
C LEU A 33 15.66 -14.23 -23.48
N THR A 34 15.99 -13.78 -22.27
CA THR A 34 15.00 -13.46 -21.24
C THR A 34 15.62 -12.54 -20.19
N ALA A 35 14.82 -11.63 -19.62
CA ALA A 35 15.27 -10.69 -18.59
C ALA A 35 14.89 -11.11 -17.16
N THR A 36 13.94 -12.04 -17.00
CA THR A 36 13.35 -12.43 -15.70
C THR A 36 13.15 -13.93 -15.62
N ALA A 37 14.24 -14.68 -15.64
CA ALA A 37 14.17 -16.13 -15.45
C ALA A 37 14.84 -16.50 -14.13
N THR A 38 14.04 -16.98 -13.18
CA THR A 38 14.51 -17.65 -11.97
C THR A 38 15.25 -18.94 -12.36
N PRO A 39 16.08 -19.53 -11.47
CA PRO A 39 16.81 -20.77 -11.77
C PRO A 39 15.91 -21.91 -12.28
N LYS A 40 14.69 -22.02 -11.75
CA LYS A 40 13.68 -22.97 -12.23
C LYS A 40 13.21 -22.68 -13.65
N VAL A 41 12.91 -21.43 -13.95
CA VAL A 41 12.50 -21.02 -15.31
C VAL A 41 13.65 -21.22 -16.30
N GLN A 42 14.90 -20.99 -15.89
CA GLN A 42 16.08 -21.24 -16.72
C GLN A 42 16.20 -22.73 -17.09
N SER A 43 16.11 -23.64 -16.10
CA SER A 43 16.19 -25.08 -16.36
C SER A 43 15.04 -25.58 -17.23
N ASP A 44 13.84 -25.05 -17.03
CA ASP A 44 12.66 -25.40 -17.82
C ASP A 44 12.77 -24.89 -19.27
N ILE A 45 13.34 -23.70 -19.51
CA ILE A 45 13.63 -23.22 -20.89
C ILE A 45 14.57 -24.18 -21.61
N VAL A 46 15.70 -24.53 -20.97
CA VAL A 46 16.71 -25.44 -21.55
C VAL A 46 16.10 -26.79 -21.88
N LYS A 47 15.28 -27.33 -20.98
CA LYS A 47 14.58 -28.61 -21.16
C LYS A 47 13.55 -28.57 -22.28
N ASN A 48 12.68 -27.56 -22.33
CA ASN A 48 11.61 -27.49 -23.33
C ASN A 48 12.13 -27.16 -24.74
N LEU A 49 13.27 -26.45 -24.85
CA LEU A 49 13.91 -26.14 -26.13
C LEU A 49 14.96 -27.18 -26.56
N ASP A 50 15.17 -28.23 -25.75
CA ASP A 50 16.16 -29.29 -25.99
C ASP A 50 17.54 -28.72 -26.37
N MET A 51 18.08 -27.87 -25.49
CA MET A 51 19.30 -27.10 -25.76
C MET A 51 20.60 -27.76 -25.27
N ASP A 52 20.63 -29.07 -25.03
CA ASP A 52 21.83 -29.75 -24.45
C ASP A 52 22.85 -30.16 -25.55
N PRO A 53 24.13 -29.70 -25.50
CA PRO A 53 24.76 -28.82 -24.52
C PRO A 53 24.45 -27.32 -24.73
N VAL A 54 24.18 -26.60 -23.64
CA VAL A 54 23.85 -25.16 -23.66
C VAL A 54 24.97 -24.32 -23.04
N ASN A 55 25.29 -23.19 -23.66
CA ASN A 55 26.07 -22.13 -23.02
C ASN A 55 25.11 -21.14 -22.34
N ILE A 56 25.21 -21.01 -21.01
CA ILE A 56 24.36 -20.12 -20.22
C ILE A 56 25.15 -18.85 -19.86
N PHE A 57 24.63 -17.69 -20.26
CA PHE A 57 25.20 -16.38 -19.93
C PHE A 57 24.19 -15.61 -19.07
N ILE A 58 24.55 -15.35 -17.80
CA ILE A 58 23.72 -14.61 -16.85
C ILE A 58 24.44 -13.31 -16.51
N SER A 59 23.74 -12.19 -16.71
CA SER A 59 24.16 -10.89 -16.19
C SER A 59 23.47 -10.61 -14.87
N SER A 60 24.04 -9.73 -14.05
CA SER A 60 23.44 -9.33 -12.79
C SER A 60 22.04 -8.73 -12.98
N PHE A 61 21.11 -9.10 -12.10
CA PHE A 61 19.78 -8.51 -11.97
C PHE A 61 19.82 -7.19 -11.17
N ASN A 62 20.99 -6.74 -10.74
CA ASN A 62 21.12 -5.53 -9.95
C ASN A 62 20.90 -4.29 -10.81
N ARG A 63 19.82 -3.57 -10.50
CA ARG A 63 19.57 -2.20 -10.97
C ARG A 63 20.04 -1.24 -9.90
N ASP A 64 21.34 -0.96 -9.92
CA ASP A 64 22.02 -0.10 -8.95
C ASP A 64 21.45 1.32 -8.91
N ASN A 65 20.94 1.82 -10.04
CA ASN A 65 20.36 3.14 -10.20
C ASN A 65 18.90 3.28 -9.69
N LEU A 66 18.23 2.18 -9.34
CA LEU A 66 16.83 2.21 -8.88
C LEU A 66 16.74 2.23 -7.36
N TYR A 67 15.98 3.21 -6.86
CA TYR A 67 15.54 3.29 -5.47
C TYR A 67 14.21 2.56 -5.28
N TYR A 68 14.11 1.69 -4.28
CA TYR A 68 12.89 0.91 -4.00
C TYR A 68 12.24 1.29 -2.66
N GLU A 69 10.94 1.52 -2.65
CA GLU A 69 10.17 1.87 -1.45
C GLU A 69 8.78 1.23 -1.47
N VAL A 70 8.35 0.67 -0.33
CA VAL A 70 6.98 0.19 -0.14
C VAL A 70 6.31 0.97 0.99
N ARG A 71 5.17 1.58 0.66
CA ARG A 71 4.31 2.31 1.58
C ARG A 71 3.02 1.53 1.86
N PRO A 72 2.45 1.66 3.07
CA PRO A 72 1.12 1.17 3.34
C PRO A 72 0.09 1.86 2.46
N LYS A 73 -0.92 1.11 2.02
CA LYS A 73 -2.09 1.64 1.30
C LYS A 73 -3.29 1.64 2.24
N ILE A 74 -3.48 2.74 2.96
CA ILE A 74 -4.56 2.85 3.96
C ILE A 74 -5.93 2.88 3.29
N ASN A 75 -6.14 3.90 2.47
CA ASN A 75 -7.39 4.12 1.75
C ASN A 75 -7.10 4.78 0.40
N LYS A 76 -8.11 4.74 -0.47
CA LYS A 76 -8.01 5.21 -1.86
C LYS A 76 -7.63 6.69 -1.96
N ASP A 77 -8.35 7.55 -1.26
CA ASP A 77 -8.21 9.01 -1.41
C ASP A 77 -6.85 9.49 -0.88
N GLN A 78 -6.41 8.98 0.28
CA GLN A 78 -5.08 9.24 0.83
C GLN A 78 -3.97 8.74 -0.10
N THR A 79 -4.09 7.52 -0.62
CA THR A 79 -3.08 6.96 -1.52
C THR A 79 -2.95 7.80 -2.80
N ILE A 80 -4.07 8.25 -3.36
CA ILE A 80 -4.05 9.10 -4.55
C ILE A 80 -3.45 10.48 -4.22
N LYS A 81 -3.75 11.04 -3.05
CA LYS A 81 -3.12 12.29 -2.57
C LYS A 81 -1.60 12.15 -2.52
N GLU A 82 -1.10 11.06 -1.94
CA GLU A 82 0.34 10.78 -1.89
C GLU A 82 0.97 10.60 -3.28
N ILE A 83 0.27 9.94 -4.22
CA ILE A 83 0.73 9.84 -5.61
C ILE A 83 0.87 11.22 -6.24
N VAL A 84 -0.14 12.08 -6.10
CA VAL A 84 -0.09 13.44 -6.65
C VAL A 84 1.05 14.23 -6.02
N GLN A 85 1.19 14.19 -4.70
CA GLN A 85 2.30 14.86 -3.99
C GLN A 85 3.65 14.35 -4.47
N PHE A 86 3.84 13.04 -4.56
CA PHE A 86 5.08 12.43 -5.03
C PHE A 86 5.41 12.88 -6.46
N VAL A 87 4.45 12.80 -7.39
CA VAL A 87 4.66 13.22 -8.79
C VAL A 87 5.06 14.69 -8.87
N LYS A 88 4.44 15.56 -8.06
CA LYS A 88 4.76 16.99 -8.01
C LYS A 88 6.17 17.29 -7.48
N THR A 89 6.77 16.39 -6.71
CA THR A 89 8.20 16.54 -6.33
C THR A 89 9.16 16.32 -7.52
N MET A 90 8.65 15.89 -8.67
CA MET A 90 9.44 15.61 -9.88
C MET A 90 8.87 16.33 -11.12
N PRO A 91 8.83 17.67 -11.13
CA PRO A 91 8.26 18.42 -12.25
C PRO A 91 9.00 18.13 -13.56
N GLY A 92 8.24 17.93 -14.65
CA GLY A 92 8.77 17.62 -15.98
C GLY A 92 9.48 16.28 -16.09
N LYS A 93 9.34 15.38 -15.10
CA LYS A 93 9.89 14.03 -15.17
C LYS A 93 8.83 13.04 -15.59
N THR A 94 9.25 12.08 -16.42
CA THR A 94 8.34 11.07 -16.95
C THR A 94 8.19 9.90 -16.00
N GLY A 95 6.98 9.35 -15.90
CA GLY A 95 6.70 8.27 -14.98
C GLY A 95 5.51 7.40 -15.36
N ILE A 96 5.45 6.23 -14.74
CA ILE A 96 4.41 5.22 -14.98
C ILE A 96 3.70 4.94 -13.65
N VAL A 97 2.38 4.90 -13.66
CA VAL A 97 1.56 4.48 -12.51
C VAL A 97 0.80 3.21 -12.87
N TYR A 98 1.19 2.09 -12.29
CA TYR A 98 0.54 0.79 -12.47
C TYR A 98 -0.64 0.58 -11.52
N VAL A 99 -1.76 0.14 -12.10
CA VAL A 99 -3.01 -0.22 -11.41
C VAL A 99 -3.56 -1.54 -11.97
N GLN A 100 -4.42 -2.22 -11.23
CA GLN A 100 -5.01 -3.49 -11.66
C GLN A 100 -6.26 -3.31 -12.54
N SER A 101 -7.02 -2.22 -12.39
CA SER A 101 -8.31 -2.03 -13.06
C SER A 101 -8.31 -0.91 -14.11
N ARG A 102 -9.12 -1.08 -15.17
CA ARG A 102 -9.33 -0.05 -16.21
C ARG A 102 -9.93 1.22 -15.60
N LYS A 103 -10.92 1.08 -14.73
CA LYS A 103 -11.55 2.21 -14.02
C LYS A 103 -10.52 3.04 -13.25
N SER A 104 -9.60 2.37 -12.55
CA SER A 104 -8.53 3.04 -11.80
C SER A 104 -7.56 3.80 -12.71
N THR A 105 -7.28 3.29 -13.92
CA THR A 105 -6.42 4.03 -14.87
C THR A 105 -7.01 5.37 -15.24
N GLU A 106 -8.30 5.39 -15.61
CA GLU A 106 -9.02 6.60 -16.02
C GLU A 106 -9.17 7.58 -14.85
N GLU A 107 -9.51 7.07 -13.67
CA GLU A 107 -9.72 7.89 -12.48
C GLU A 107 -8.45 8.59 -12.00
N ILE A 108 -7.35 7.83 -11.83
CA ILE A 108 -6.09 8.39 -11.33
C ILE A 108 -5.48 9.32 -12.37
N ALA A 109 -5.54 8.98 -13.66
CA ALA A 109 -5.08 9.88 -14.72
C ALA A 109 -5.85 11.21 -14.69
N LYS A 110 -7.17 11.18 -14.53
CA LYS A 110 -7.99 12.39 -14.43
C LYS A 110 -7.64 13.23 -13.20
N ILE A 111 -7.41 12.61 -12.05
CA ILE A 111 -6.99 13.32 -10.83
C ILE A 111 -5.64 14.00 -11.04
N LEU A 112 -4.66 13.30 -11.63
CA LEU A 112 -3.36 13.88 -11.98
C LEU A 112 -3.52 15.08 -12.93
N SER A 113 -4.31 14.95 -14.00
CA SER A 113 -4.58 16.05 -14.95
C SER A 113 -5.20 17.28 -14.30
N VAL A 114 -6.21 17.10 -13.44
CA VAL A 114 -6.84 18.22 -12.71
C VAL A 114 -5.86 18.90 -11.75
N ASN A 115 -4.80 18.20 -11.36
CA ASN A 115 -3.72 18.69 -10.50
C ASN A 115 -2.52 19.26 -11.24
N GLY A 116 -2.62 19.45 -12.56
CA GLY A 116 -1.58 20.10 -13.38
C GLY A 116 -0.50 19.15 -13.87
N VAL A 117 -0.67 17.83 -13.73
CA VAL A 117 0.23 16.83 -14.30
C VAL A 117 -0.27 16.43 -15.68
N ILE A 118 0.61 16.37 -16.69
CA ILE A 118 0.20 15.94 -18.03
C ILE A 118 0.09 14.42 -18.07
N ALA A 119 -1.07 13.90 -17.66
CA ALA A 119 -1.31 12.47 -17.48
C ALA A 119 -2.35 11.89 -18.46
N SER A 120 -2.18 10.61 -18.82
CA SER A 120 -3.16 9.86 -19.61
C SER A 120 -3.34 8.41 -19.13
N ALA A 121 -4.52 7.84 -19.36
CA ALA A 121 -4.81 6.45 -19.04
C ALA A 121 -4.40 5.52 -20.18
N TYR A 122 -3.92 4.32 -19.87
CA TYR A 122 -3.61 3.29 -20.86
C TYR A 122 -4.06 1.90 -20.39
N HIS A 123 -4.97 1.29 -21.15
CA HIS A 123 -5.45 -0.07 -20.88
C HIS A 123 -6.00 -0.72 -22.15
N ALA A 124 -6.17 -2.04 -22.12
CA ALA A 124 -6.70 -2.83 -23.24
C ALA A 124 -8.17 -2.54 -23.60
N GLY A 125 -8.85 -1.64 -22.88
CA GLY A 125 -10.20 -1.19 -23.20
C GLY A 125 -10.24 -0.01 -24.17
N LEU A 126 -9.11 0.68 -24.37
CA LEU A 126 -8.98 1.75 -25.35
C LEU A 126 -8.88 1.17 -26.77
N ASP A 127 -9.43 1.89 -27.74
CA ASP A 127 -9.28 1.52 -29.15
C ASP A 127 -7.81 1.61 -29.60
N ALA A 128 -7.46 0.86 -30.64
CA ALA A 128 -6.07 0.74 -31.10
C ALA A 128 -5.46 2.10 -31.49
N LYS A 129 -6.23 3.00 -32.10
CA LYS A 129 -5.74 4.30 -32.55
C LYS A 129 -5.43 5.20 -31.35
N THR A 130 -6.30 5.21 -30.35
CA THR A 130 -6.08 5.94 -29.10
C THR A 130 -4.88 5.40 -28.33
N ARG A 131 -4.73 4.06 -28.25
CA ARG A 131 -3.56 3.43 -27.60
C ARG A 131 -2.25 3.85 -28.27
N SER A 132 -2.17 3.75 -29.60
CA SER A 132 -0.99 4.16 -30.35
C SER A 132 -0.66 5.63 -30.11
N LYS A 133 -1.66 6.52 -30.17
CA LYS A 133 -1.47 7.94 -29.89
C LYS A 133 -0.93 8.21 -28.48
N VAL A 134 -1.54 7.60 -27.46
CA VAL A 134 -1.10 7.77 -26.07
C VAL A 134 0.33 7.26 -25.88
N GLN A 135 0.67 6.13 -26.50
CA GLN A 135 2.03 5.60 -26.47
C GLN A 135 3.02 6.55 -27.16
N ASP A 136 2.72 7.04 -28.37
CA ASP A 136 3.58 7.96 -29.11
C ASP A 136 3.80 9.26 -28.34
N ASN A 137 2.74 9.80 -27.75
CA ASN A 137 2.80 11.00 -26.92
C ASN A 137 3.67 10.80 -25.66
N PHE A 138 3.62 9.62 -25.03
CA PHE A 138 4.49 9.30 -23.89
C PHE A 138 5.96 9.12 -24.31
N LEU A 139 6.20 8.54 -25.49
CA LEU A 139 7.56 8.39 -26.04
C LEU A 139 8.15 9.73 -26.47
N GLY A 140 7.32 10.64 -27.01
CA GLY A 140 7.71 11.97 -27.50
C GLY A 140 7.66 13.10 -26.48
N ASP A 141 7.62 12.79 -25.18
CA ASP A 141 7.60 13.76 -24.07
C ASP A 141 6.39 14.72 -24.04
N GLU A 142 5.31 14.38 -24.76
CA GLU A 142 4.03 15.11 -24.69
C GLU A 142 3.19 14.68 -23.48
N LEU A 143 3.51 13.54 -22.86
CA LEU A 143 2.91 13.08 -21.59
C LEU A 143 4.00 12.91 -20.54
N GLU A 144 3.77 13.48 -19.36
CA GLU A 144 4.62 13.26 -18.19
C GLU A 144 4.30 11.92 -17.54
N VAL A 145 3.01 11.60 -17.36
CA VAL A 145 2.60 10.41 -16.62
C VAL A 145 1.64 9.55 -17.42
N ILE A 146 1.91 8.25 -17.43
CA ILE A 146 0.96 7.26 -17.95
C ILE A 146 0.46 6.38 -16.82
N VAL A 147 -0.86 6.36 -16.65
CA VAL A 147 -1.53 5.50 -15.66
C VAL A 147 -2.05 4.28 -16.39
N ALA A 148 -1.53 3.11 -16.06
CA ALA A 148 -1.75 1.95 -16.90
C ALA A 148 -2.00 0.64 -16.14
N THR A 149 -2.71 -0.27 -16.80
CA THR A 149 -2.68 -1.69 -16.39
C THR A 149 -1.44 -2.38 -16.95
N ILE A 150 -1.24 -3.66 -16.59
CA ILE A 150 -0.19 -4.52 -17.14
C ILE A 150 -0.15 -4.59 -18.68
N ALA A 151 -1.23 -4.15 -19.35
CA ALA A 151 -1.27 -4.02 -20.80
C ALA A 151 -0.22 -3.02 -21.35
N PHE A 152 0.22 -2.06 -20.53
CA PHE A 152 1.29 -1.14 -20.86
C PHE A 152 2.63 -1.72 -20.41
N GLY A 153 3.25 -2.53 -21.26
CA GLY A 153 4.56 -3.05 -20.92
C GLY A 153 5.34 -3.79 -21.99
N MET A 154 4.72 -4.66 -22.76
CA MET A 154 5.48 -5.36 -23.82
C MET A 154 5.82 -4.37 -24.93
N GLY A 155 7.12 -4.08 -25.12
CA GLY A 155 7.63 -3.29 -26.26
C GLY A 155 7.81 -1.79 -26.04
N ILE A 156 7.68 -1.28 -24.81
CA ILE A 156 7.99 0.13 -24.51
C ILE A 156 9.44 0.25 -24.06
N ASP A 157 10.19 1.11 -24.74
CA ASP A 157 11.59 1.40 -24.49
C ASP A 157 11.85 2.90 -24.43
N LYS A 158 11.33 3.53 -23.37
CA LYS A 158 11.64 4.92 -23.03
C LYS A 158 12.80 4.92 -22.02
N PRO A 159 13.97 5.48 -22.37
CA PRO A 159 15.16 5.35 -21.55
C PRO A 159 15.09 6.14 -20.23
N ASP A 160 14.32 7.24 -20.23
CA ASP A 160 14.39 8.31 -19.23
C ASP A 160 13.21 8.33 -18.24
N VAL A 161 12.48 7.21 -18.08
CA VAL A 161 11.43 7.08 -17.05
C VAL A 161 12.04 7.23 -15.66
N ARG A 162 11.64 8.27 -14.91
CA ARG A 162 12.24 8.62 -13.61
C ARG A 162 11.54 7.99 -12.43
N PHE A 163 10.27 7.63 -12.57
CA PHE A 163 9.57 6.93 -11.51
C PHE A 163 8.58 5.90 -12.03
N VAL A 164 8.45 4.82 -11.27
CA VAL A 164 7.43 3.80 -11.46
C VAL A 164 6.68 3.67 -10.14
N ILE A 165 5.38 3.89 -10.17
CA ILE A 165 4.51 3.80 -9.01
C ILE A 165 3.58 2.60 -9.20
N HIS A 166 3.50 1.74 -8.21
CA HIS A 166 2.49 0.68 -8.13
C HIS A 166 1.42 1.13 -7.15
N TYR A 167 0.28 1.59 -7.65
CA TYR A 167 -0.89 1.87 -6.80
C TYR A 167 -1.49 0.58 -6.25
N ASP A 168 -1.50 -0.47 -7.06
CA ASP A 168 -1.85 -1.82 -6.64
C ASP A 168 -0.61 -2.71 -6.75
N ILE A 169 -0.36 -3.54 -5.74
CA ILE A 169 0.79 -4.45 -5.78
C ILE A 169 0.67 -5.47 -6.94
N PRO A 170 1.77 -5.80 -7.63
CA PRO A 170 1.77 -6.82 -8.69
C PRO A 170 1.44 -8.22 -8.18
N LYS A 171 1.25 -9.15 -9.13
CA LYS A 171 0.91 -10.55 -8.84
C LYS A 171 2.12 -11.41 -8.48
N SER A 172 3.31 -10.98 -8.87
CA SER A 172 4.56 -11.70 -8.64
C SER A 172 5.77 -10.75 -8.63
N ILE A 173 6.90 -11.25 -8.14
CA ILE A 173 8.18 -10.53 -8.17
C ILE A 173 8.66 -10.32 -9.60
N GLU A 174 8.42 -11.25 -10.52
CA GLU A 174 8.79 -11.06 -11.93
C GLU A 174 8.00 -9.93 -12.58
N ASN A 175 6.68 -9.84 -12.36
CA ASN A 175 5.90 -8.68 -12.82
C ASN A 175 6.47 -7.38 -12.23
N TYR A 176 6.67 -7.36 -10.91
CA TYR A 176 7.22 -6.20 -10.21
C TYR A 176 8.59 -5.78 -10.77
N TYR A 177 9.50 -6.72 -10.97
CA TYR A 177 10.85 -6.46 -11.48
C TYR A 177 10.83 -5.99 -12.94
N GLN A 178 9.99 -6.59 -13.80
CA GLN A 178 9.82 -6.12 -15.19
C GLN A 178 9.26 -4.70 -15.26
N GLU A 179 8.27 -4.41 -14.42
CA GLU A 179 7.58 -3.12 -14.39
C GLU A 179 8.47 -2.01 -13.81
N THR A 180 9.10 -2.25 -12.67
CA THR A 180 10.07 -1.31 -12.08
C THR A 180 11.31 -1.13 -12.95
N GLY A 181 11.76 -2.18 -13.64
CA GLY A 181 12.90 -2.15 -14.56
C GLY A 181 12.72 -1.24 -15.79
N ARG A 182 11.52 -0.68 -16.00
CA ARG A 182 11.28 0.39 -16.98
C ARG A 182 11.87 1.73 -16.56
N GLY A 183 12.02 1.95 -15.26
CA GLY A 183 12.68 3.13 -14.74
C GLY A 183 14.17 3.13 -15.07
N GLY A 184 14.70 4.32 -15.37
CA GLY A 184 16.14 4.61 -15.46
C GLY A 184 16.95 3.70 -16.35
N ARG A 185 16.47 3.40 -17.56
CA ARG A 185 17.23 2.60 -18.54
C ARG A 185 18.46 3.33 -19.10
N ASP A 186 18.46 4.66 -19.02
CA ASP A 186 19.62 5.53 -19.24
C ASP A 186 20.72 5.41 -18.15
N GLY A 187 20.48 4.64 -17.09
CA GLY A 187 21.40 4.48 -15.95
C GLY A 187 21.31 5.61 -14.91
N LEU A 188 20.51 6.65 -15.15
CA LEU A 188 20.27 7.71 -14.17
C LEU A 188 19.27 7.26 -13.11
N GLN A 189 19.29 7.92 -11.95
CA GLN A 189 18.47 7.53 -10.82
C GLN A 189 16.97 7.45 -11.19
N GLY A 190 16.34 6.35 -10.79
CA GLY A 190 14.90 6.15 -10.87
C GLY A 190 14.32 5.79 -9.50
N LYS A 191 13.06 6.14 -9.24
CA LYS A 191 12.35 5.79 -7.99
C LYS A 191 11.20 4.83 -8.27
N CYS A 192 11.18 3.72 -7.54
CA CYS A 192 10.15 2.70 -7.58
C CYS A 192 9.37 2.74 -6.27
N LEU A 193 8.15 3.28 -6.32
CA LEU A 193 7.27 3.43 -5.15
C LEU A 193 6.11 2.43 -5.26
N THR A 194 5.84 1.68 -4.21
CA THR A 194 4.75 0.69 -4.21
C THR A 194 3.85 0.91 -3.03
N PHE A 195 2.55 1.02 -3.28
CA PHE A 195 1.52 1.02 -2.25
C PHE A 195 1.03 -0.41 -2.02
N TYR A 196 1.02 -0.84 -0.77
CA TYR A 196 0.67 -2.21 -0.39
C TYR A 196 -0.45 -2.24 0.64
N SER A 197 -1.48 -3.04 0.34
CA SER A 197 -2.46 -3.52 1.32
C SER A 197 -2.73 -4.99 1.08
N TYR A 198 -2.95 -5.75 2.16
CA TYR A 198 -3.35 -7.15 2.04
C TYR A 198 -4.70 -7.30 1.31
N LYS A 199 -5.57 -6.28 1.35
CA LYS A 199 -6.84 -6.24 0.61
C LYS A 199 -6.65 -6.39 -0.90
N ASP A 200 -5.52 -5.94 -1.46
CA ASP A 200 -5.24 -6.09 -2.89
C ASP A 200 -4.88 -7.54 -3.26
N ILE A 201 -4.23 -8.28 -2.35
CA ILE A 201 -3.97 -9.72 -2.49
C ILE A 201 -5.28 -10.50 -2.49
N LEU A 202 -6.18 -10.22 -1.56
CA LEU A 202 -7.50 -10.88 -1.49
C LEU A 202 -8.32 -10.70 -2.78
N LYS A 203 -8.19 -9.56 -3.46
CA LYS A 203 -8.82 -9.34 -4.78
C LYS A 203 -8.19 -10.26 -5.83
N GLN A 204 -6.87 -10.41 -5.84
CA GLN A 204 -6.17 -11.30 -6.77
C GLN A 204 -6.55 -12.77 -6.53
N GLU A 205 -6.60 -13.21 -5.28
CA GLU A 205 -7.03 -14.57 -4.91
C GLU A 205 -8.44 -14.91 -5.41
N LYS A 206 -9.38 -13.95 -5.34
CA LYS A 206 -10.74 -14.14 -5.88
C LYS A 206 -10.74 -14.46 -7.37
N PHE A 207 -9.84 -13.86 -8.17
CA PHE A 207 -9.72 -14.15 -9.60
C PHE A 207 -9.15 -15.54 -9.90
N LEU A 208 -8.50 -16.18 -8.92
CA LEU A 208 -7.94 -17.51 -9.08
C LEU A 208 -8.97 -18.62 -8.84
N ARG A 209 -10.10 -18.34 -8.19
CA ARG A 209 -11.07 -19.36 -7.74
C ARG A 209 -11.49 -20.34 -8.83
N ASP A 210 -11.71 -19.84 -10.04
CA ASP A 210 -12.20 -20.61 -11.19
C ASP A 210 -11.08 -21.18 -12.09
N LYS A 211 -9.82 -21.01 -11.69
CA LYS A 211 -8.66 -21.56 -12.42
C LYS A 211 -8.37 -23.02 -12.05
N PRO A 212 -7.71 -23.79 -12.93
CA PRO A 212 -7.22 -25.13 -12.61
C PRO A 212 -6.38 -25.16 -11.33
N VAL A 213 -6.39 -26.29 -10.61
CA VAL A 213 -5.65 -26.47 -9.34
C VAL A 213 -4.17 -26.08 -9.48
N SER A 214 -3.48 -26.56 -10.52
CA SER A 214 -2.07 -26.26 -10.76
C SER A 214 -1.78 -24.77 -10.95
N GLU A 215 -2.64 -24.05 -11.69
CA GLU A 215 -2.50 -22.60 -11.89
C GLU A 215 -2.74 -21.83 -10.58
N ARG A 216 -3.70 -22.28 -9.77
CA ARG A 216 -3.98 -21.69 -8.45
C ARG A 216 -2.83 -21.88 -7.48
N GLU A 217 -2.26 -23.07 -7.42
CA GLU A 217 -1.12 -23.38 -6.55
C GLU A 217 0.10 -22.53 -6.92
N LEU A 218 0.46 -22.49 -8.21
CA LEU A 218 1.57 -21.65 -8.68
C LEU A 218 1.32 -20.16 -8.38
N SER A 219 0.11 -19.67 -8.69
CA SER A 219 -0.22 -18.25 -8.45
C SER A 219 -0.19 -17.90 -6.96
N THR A 220 -0.65 -18.81 -6.09
CA THR A 220 -0.58 -18.64 -4.63
C THR A 220 0.87 -18.50 -4.19
N GLN A 221 1.75 -19.36 -4.70
CA GLN A 221 3.17 -19.28 -4.37
C GLN A 221 3.83 -17.99 -4.87
N LEU A 222 3.51 -17.53 -6.08
CA LEU A 222 3.99 -16.23 -6.58
C LEU A 222 3.48 -15.06 -5.73
N MET A 223 2.24 -15.13 -5.25
CA MET A 223 1.67 -14.14 -4.33
C MET A 223 2.38 -14.13 -2.97
N GLU A 224 2.69 -15.30 -2.41
CA GLU A 224 3.46 -15.40 -1.15
C GLU A 224 4.84 -14.72 -1.26
N GLU A 225 5.48 -14.73 -2.43
CA GLU A 225 6.76 -14.05 -2.65
C GLU A 225 6.63 -12.53 -2.72
N ILE A 226 5.61 -12.01 -3.41
CA ILE A 226 5.41 -10.56 -3.49
C ILE A 226 4.91 -9.98 -2.15
N ILE A 227 4.14 -10.74 -1.38
CA ILE A 227 3.77 -10.39 0.01
C ILE A 227 5.03 -10.30 0.87
N ALA A 228 5.87 -11.33 0.83
CA ALA A 228 7.12 -11.34 1.59
C ALA A 228 8.05 -10.19 1.21
N TYR A 229 8.11 -9.80 -0.06
CA TYR A 229 8.83 -8.61 -0.50
C TYR A 229 8.23 -7.32 0.05
N ALA A 230 6.90 -7.19 0.04
CA ALA A 230 6.24 -5.98 0.54
C ALA A 230 6.52 -5.78 2.03
N GLU A 231 6.38 -6.84 2.82
CA GLU A 231 6.47 -6.86 4.28
C GLU A 231 7.90 -6.89 4.82
N THR A 232 8.89 -7.24 3.98
CA THR A 232 10.27 -7.38 4.45
C THR A 232 10.79 -6.10 5.09
N SER A 233 11.52 -6.25 6.20
CA SER A 233 12.32 -5.16 6.79
C SER A 233 13.82 -5.27 6.45
N SER A 234 14.19 -6.25 5.62
CA SER A 234 15.54 -6.38 5.06
C SER A 234 15.74 -5.55 3.79
N CYS A 235 16.99 -5.44 3.32
CA CYS A 235 17.30 -4.80 2.05
C CYS A 235 16.44 -5.35 0.89
N ARG A 236 15.63 -4.48 0.27
CA ARG A 236 14.75 -4.85 -0.85
C ARG A 236 15.54 -5.36 -2.05
N ARG A 237 16.71 -4.78 -2.31
CA ARG A 237 17.59 -5.18 -3.41
C ARG A 237 18.15 -6.58 -3.18
N SER A 238 18.65 -6.87 -1.98
CA SER A 238 19.11 -8.22 -1.64
C SER A 238 17.99 -9.25 -1.80
N PHE A 239 16.75 -8.91 -1.43
CA PHE A 239 15.60 -9.78 -1.63
C PHE A 239 15.36 -10.08 -3.12
N LEU A 240 15.32 -9.05 -3.96
CA LEU A 240 15.09 -9.21 -5.41
C LEU A 240 16.18 -10.04 -6.07
N LEU A 241 17.45 -9.79 -5.75
CA LEU A 241 18.58 -10.55 -6.31
C LEU A 241 18.53 -12.01 -5.88
N HIS A 242 18.32 -12.26 -4.59
CA HIS A 242 18.21 -13.61 -4.06
C HIS A 242 17.06 -14.38 -4.71
N TYR A 243 15.93 -13.73 -4.96
CA TYR A 243 14.79 -14.33 -5.67
C TYR A 243 15.16 -14.84 -7.08
N PHE A 244 16.01 -14.11 -7.81
CA PHE A 244 16.51 -14.52 -9.12
C PHE A 244 17.75 -15.45 -9.06
N GLY A 245 18.15 -15.88 -7.88
CA GLY A 245 19.30 -16.77 -7.67
C GLY A 245 20.65 -16.07 -7.65
N GLU A 246 20.67 -14.75 -7.45
CA GLU A 246 21.90 -13.95 -7.32
C GLU A 246 22.13 -13.57 -5.86
N ASP A 247 23.33 -13.85 -5.34
CA ASP A 247 23.77 -13.35 -4.05
C ASP A 247 24.35 -11.93 -4.22
N TYR A 248 23.79 -10.96 -3.51
CA TYR A 248 24.25 -9.58 -3.56
C TYR A 248 25.62 -9.39 -2.86
N GLY A 249 25.93 -10.23 -1.87
CA GLY A 249 27.15 -10.16 -1.07
C GLY A 249 27.25 -8.91 -0.18
N LYS A 250 26.17 -8.15 -0.01
CA LYS A 250 26.09 -6.96 0.87
C LYS A 250 24.78 -6.96 1.64
N ASP A 251 24.84 -6.53 2.89
CA ASP A 251 23.64 -6.41 3.75
C ASP A 251 22.79 -5.17 3.40
N GLU A 252 23.39 -4.13 2.82
CA GLU A 252 22.76 -2.83 2.58
C GLU A 252 23.06 -2.31 1.18
N CYS A 253 22.08 -1.63 0.56
CA CYS A 253 22.19 -1.09 -0.79
C CYS A 253 22.10 0.43 -0.89
N GLU A 254 21.82 1.13 0.22
CA GLU A 254 21.59 2.60 0.34
C GLU A 254 20.41 3.17 -0.49
N LEU A 255 19.90 2.41 -1.45
CA LEU A 255 18.84 2.79 -2.38
C LEU A 255 17.58 1.96 -2.17
N CYS A 256 17.24 1.67 -0.92
CA CYS A 256 15.87 1.30 -0.57
C CYS A 256 15.48 1.90 0.79
N ASP A 257 14.18 2.07 0.99
CA ASP A 257 13.57 2.51 2.23
C ASP A 257 14.07 1.74 3.46
N ASN A 258 14.21 0.40 3.39
CA ASN A 258 14.66 -0.41 4.52
C ASN A 258 16.13 -0.17 4.88
N CYS A 259 17.00 0.13 3.92
CA CYS A 259 18.40 0.50 4.21
C CYS A 259 18.51 1.97 4.65
N LYS A 260 17.63 2.84 4.15
CA LYS A 260 17.61 4.26 4.51
C LYS A 260 17.02 4.52 5.90
N TYR A 261 16.05 3.69 6.29
CA TYR A 261 15.36 3.73 7.57
C TYR A 261 15.35 2.33 8.21
N PRO A 262 16.51 1.85 8.68
CA PRO A 262 16.64 0.50 9.20
C PRO A 262 15.84 0.34 10.51
N LYS A 263 15.11 -0.77 10.61
CA LYS A 263 14.48 -1.17 11.87
C LYS A 263 15.52 -1.71 12.85
N GLU A 264 15.18 -1.64 14.14
CA GLU A 264 15.92 -2.32 15.19
C GLU A 264 16.02 -3.82 14.88
N LYS A 265 17.24 -4.36 15.05
CA LYS A 265 17.50 -5.79 14.92
C LYS A 265 17.44 -6.43 16.29
N ILE A 266 16.80 -7.59 16.38
CA ILE A 266 16.74 -8.40 17.60
C ILE A 266 17.53 -9.68 17.42
N ASP A 267 18.13 -10.18 18.50
CA ASP A 267 18.83 -11.47 18.52
C ASP A 267 17.80 -12.60 18.41
N VAL A 268 17.91 -13.37 17.32
CA VAL A 268 17.03 -14.50 17.01
C VAL A 268 17.81 -15.80 16.87
N THR A 269 19.00 -15.88 17.46
CA THR A 269 19.91 -17.03 17.30
C THR A 269 19.23 -18.34 17.68
N LYS A 270 18.42 -18.33 18.75
CA LYS A 270 17.68 -19.49 19.23
C LYS A 270 16.57 -19.88 18.27
N GLU A 271 15.80 -18.90 17.80
CA GLU A 271 14.66 -19.08 16.92
C GLU A 271 15.12 -19.53 15.52
N MET A 272 16.27 -19.06 15.06
CA MET A 272 16.93 -19.52 13.84
C MET A 272 17.30 -21.01 13.93
N GLY A 273 17.85 -21.43 15.08
CA GLY A 273 18.11 -22.84 15.36
C GLY A 273 16.83 -23.68 15.36
N LEU A 274 15.78 -23.20 16.03
CA LEU A 274 14.47 -23.84 16.06
C LEU A 274 13.87 -23.98 14.66
N ALA A 275 13.93 -22.95 13.82
CA ALA A 275 13.44 -22.99 12.45
C ALA A 275 14.11 -24.10 11.63
N ILE A 276 15.44 -24.22 11.70
CA ILE A 276 16.19 -25.28 10.99
C ILE A 276 15.83 -26.68 11.53
N GLN A 277 15.65 -26.80 12.85
CA GLN A 277 15.21 -28.06 13.47
C GLN A 277 13.79 -28.45 13.04
N MET A 278 12.86 -27.50 12.95
CA MET A 278 11.49 -27.75 12.47
C MET A 278 11.48 -28.24 11.01
N VAL A 279 12.26 -27.60 10.13
CA VAL A 279 12.41 -28.05 8.73
C VAL A 279 12.94 -29.48 8.68
N THR A 280 13.93 -29.80 9.53
CA THR A 280 14.51 -31.14 9.62
C THR A 280 13.48 -32.16 10.15
N GLN A 281 12.72 -31.82 11.20
CA GLN A 281 11.72 -32.71 11.79
C GLN A 281 10.58 -33.02 10.82
N LEU A 282 10.17 -32.03 10.02
CA LEU A 282 9.18 -32.21 8.96
C LEU A 282 9.77 -32.78 7.66
N SER A 283 10.97 -33.36 7.72
CA SER A 283 11.64 -34.06 6.60
C SER A 283 11.84 -33.18 5.36
N GLU A 284 11.98 -31.86 5.54
CA GLU A 284 12.27 -30.90 4.47
C GLU A 284 11.25 -30.90 3.32
N ASN A 285 9.98 -31.22 3.59
CA ASN A 285 8.95 -31.45 2.55
C ASN A 285 7.79 -30.45 2.59
N TYR A 286 7.98 -29.28 3.19
CA TYR A 286 6.89 -28.33 3.42
C TYR A 286 7.28 -26.88 3.13
N THR A 287 6.26 -26.06 2.86
CA THR A 287 6.39 -24.62 2.59
C THR A 287 6.53 -23.82 3.89
N ILE A 288 6.93 -22.54 3.77
CA ILE A 288 7.05 -21.63 4.92
C ILE A 288 5.73 -21.53 5.67
N LYS A 289 4.59 -21.44 4.98
CA LYS A 289 3.27 -21.37 5.62
C LYS A 289 3.01 -22.56 6.56
N MET A 290 3.27 -23.77 6.09
CA MET A 290 3.11 -24.98 6.91
C MET A 290 4.08 -24.97 8.09
N LEU A 291 5.31 -24.51 7.90
CA LEU A 291 6.32 -24.41 8.95
C LEU A 291 5.95 -23.37 10.01
N VAL A 292 5.34 -22.25 9.62
CA VAL A 292 4.83 -21.23 10.53
C VAL A 292 3.62 -21.75 11.33
N ASP A 293 2.66 -22.40 10.65
CA ASP A 293 1.52 -23.03 11.33
C ASP A 293 1.99 -24.08 12.35
N PHE A 294 3.04 -24.84 12.02
CA PHE A 294 3.67 -25.81 12.92
C PHE A 294 4.37 -25.13 14.11
N ALA A 295 5.15 -24.08 13.86
CA ALA A 295 5.85 -23.30 14.89
C ALA A 295 4.88 -22.71 15.91
N GLN A 296 3.75 -22.16 15.43
CA GLN A 296 2.72 -21.55 16.28
C GLN A 296 1.77 -22.56 16.93
N GLY A 297 1.77 -23.82 16.47
CA GLY A 297 0.86 -24.84 16.98
C GLY A 297 -0.58 -24.63 16.54
N ARG A 298 -0.80 -24.08 15.34
CA ARG A 298 -2.14 -23.83 14.79
C ARG A 298 -2.85 -25.15 14.46
N SER A 299 -4.06 -25.33 14.97
CA SER A 299 -4.85 -26.55 14.76
C SER A 299 -5.54 -26.60 13.36
N THR A 300 -4.77 -26.54 12.28
CA THR A 300 -5.28 -26.66 10.91
C THR A 300 -5.68 -28.11 10.58
N LYS A 301 -6.33 -28.33 9.43
CA LYS A 301 -6.68 -29.69 8.97
C LYS A 301 -5.42 -30.52 8.69
N ASP A 302 -4.43 -29.90 8.06
CA ASP A 302 -3.19 -30.58 7.68
C ASP A 302 -2.36 -30.98 8.90
N MET A 303 -2.28 -30.11 9.92
CA MET A 303 -1.57 -30.42 11.17
C MET A 303 -2.11 -31.70 11.84
N ARG A 304 -3.43 -31.88 11.86
CA ARG A 304 -4.08 -33.07 12.44
C ARG A 304 -3.95 -34.30 11.54
N ASN A 305 -4.15 -34.13 10.22
CA ASN A 305 -4.11 -35.23 9.27
C ASN A 305 -2.72 -35.86 9.19
N PHE A 306 -1.66 -35.04 9.20
CA PHE A 306 -0.27 -35.51 9.20
C PHE A 306 0.27 -35.82 10.59
N LYS A 307 -0.55 -35.63 11.64
CA LYS A 307 -0.19 -35.85 13.05
C LYS A 307 0.98 -35.00 13.53
N PHE A 308 1.12 -33.81 12.95
CA PHE A 308 2.13 -32.83 13.34
C PHE A 308 1.85 -32.25 14.72
N ASP A 309 0.59 -32.19 15.11
CA ASP A 309 0.14 -31.84 16.46
C ASP A 309 0.72 -32.73 17.58
N LYS A 310 1.36 -33.85 17.23
CA LYS A 310 1.99 -34.80 18.16
C LYS A 310 3.51 -34.77 18.15
N MET A 311 4.13 -33.90 17.35
CA MET A 311 5.57 -33.79 17.22
C MET A 311 6.16 -32.84 18.25
N ASP A 312 7.40 -33.10 18.68
CA ASP A 312 8.03 -32.39 19.81
C ASP A 312 8.15 -30.86 19.61
N LEU A 313 8.38 -30.38 18.37
CA LEU A 313 8.54 -28.95 18.10
C LEU A 313 7.23 -28.23 17.74
N TYR A 314 6.10 -28.94 17.72
CA TYR A 314 4.81 -28.33 17.42
C TYR A 314 4.40 -27.33 18.49
N GLY A 315 4.15 -26.08 18.10
CA GLY A 315 3.74 -25.03 19.03
C GLY A 315 4.86 -24.50 19.94
N VAL A 316 6.12 -24.89 19.74
CA VAL A 316 7.27 -24.37 20.51
C VAL A 316 7.43 -22.86 20.33
N GLY A 317 6.95 -22.32 19.21
CA GLY A 317 7.00 -20.91 18.85
C GLY A 317 5.72 -20.11 19.12
N LYS A 318 4.75 -20.65 19.86
CA LYS A 318 3.43 -20.03 20.09
C LYS A 318 3.45 -18.63 20.70
N ASP A 319 4.55 -18.28 21.39
CA ASP A 319 4.70 -16.98 22.05
C ASP A 319 5.02 -15.85 21.04
N ASN A 320 5.35 -16.20 19.79
CA ASN A 320 5.60 -15.25 18.71
C ASN A 320 4.53 -15.37 17.62
N ASP A 321 4.22 -14.23 17.00
CA ASP A 321 3.20 -14.14 15.96
C ASP A 321 3.65 -14.73 14.60
N GLU A 322 2.74 -14.69 13.62
CA GLU A 322 2.98 -15.23 12.28
C GLU A 322 4.05 -14.42 11.54
N VAL A 323 4.05 -13.09 11.71
CA VAL A 323 4.99 -12.17 11.07
C VAL A 323 6.41 -12.43 11.54
N PHE A 324 6.59 -12.70 12.83
CA PHE A 324 7.86 -13.09 13.42
C PHE A 324 8.40 -14.37 12.78
N TRP A 325 7.62 -15.46 12.76
CA TRP A 325 8.10 -16.74 12.21
C TRP A 325 8.35 -16.68 10.70
N HIS A 326 7.53 -15.96 9.93
CA HIS A 326 7.84 -15.67 8.53
C HIS A 326 9.18 -14.92 8.40
N SER A 327 9.45 -13.94 9.27
CA SER A 327 10.73 -13.23 9.29
C SER A 327 11.90 -14.19 9.55
N ILE A 328 11.79 -15.09 10.53
CA ILE A 328 12.82 -16.10 10.82
C ILE A 328 13.10 -16.98 9.60
N PHE A 329 12.09 -17.64 9.02
CA PHE A 329 12.30 -18.54 7.89
C PHE A 329 12.86 -17.82 6.66
N ARG A 330 12.41 -16.58 6.40
CA ARG A 330 12.94 -15.78 5.29
C ARG A 330 14.38 -15.36 5.51
N HIS A 331 14.73 -14.92 6.72
CA HIS A 331 16.11 -14.61 7.06
C HIS A 331 17.03 -15.83 7.04
N ALA A 332 16.52 -17.00 7.42
CA ALA A 332 17.26 -18.26 7.27
C ALA A 332 17.61 -18.54 5.80
N ILE A 333 16.70 -18.23 4.87
CA ILE A 333 16.93 -18.36 3.43
C ILE A 333 17.94 -17.33 2.93
N LEU A 334 17.79 -16.05 3.32
CA LEU A 334 18.72 -14.98 2.94
C LEU A 334 20.15 -15.23 3.46
N ASN A 335 20.30 -15.82 4.64
CA ASN A 335 21.58 -16.19 5.23
C ASN A 335 22.10 -17.55 4.74
N ASN A 336 21.48 -18.14 3.70
CA ASN A 336 21.83 -19.43 3.13
C ASN A 336 21.86 -20.58 4.17
N LEU A 337 21.07 -20.49 5.26
CA LEU A 337 20.89 -21.57 6.25
C LEU A 337 19.80 -22.55 5.79
N LEU A 338 18.77 -22.00 5.15
CA LEU A 338 17.74 -22.73 4.43
C LEU A 338 17.80 -22.35 2.96
N HIS A 339 17.23 -23.18 2.09
CA HIS A 339 17.04 -22.83 0.69
C HIS A 339 15.73 -23.42 0.19
N LYS A 340 15.22 -22.85 -0.89
CA LYS A 340 14.06 -23.39 -1.59
C LYS A 340 14.52 -24.43 -2.59
N GLU A 341 13.83 -25.56 -2.63
CA GLU A 341 14.05 -26.56 -3.67
C GLU A 341 13.61 -26.00 -5.03
N ILE A 342 14.45 -26.20 -6.05
CA ILE A 342 14.26 -25.64 -7.39
C ILE A 342 13.30 -26.54 -8.19
N GLU A 343 13.37 -27.86 -8.00
CA GLU A 343 12.56 -28.80 -8.79
C GLU A 343 11.13 -28.94 -8.29
N GLN A 344 10.97 -29.04 -6.96
CA GLN A 344 9.71 -29.16 -6.25
C GLN A 344 9.39 -27.82 -5.58
N TYR A 345 8.58 -27.01 -6.27
CA TYR A 345 8.44 -25.60 -5.96
C TYR A 345 7.90 -25.34 -4.54
N GLY A 346 8.60 -24.47 -3.81
CA GLY A 346 8.18 -23.95 -2.51
C GLY A 346 8.59 -24.77 -1.29
N LEU A 347 9.18 -25.97 -1.48
CA LEU A 347 9.66 -26.78 -0.37
C LEU A 347 10.94 -26.17 0.22
N ILE A 348 11.01 -26.15 1.55
CA ILE A 348 12.17 -25.62 2.27
C ILE A 348 13.10 -26.76 2.67
N LYS A 349 14.37 -26.62 2.29
CA LYS A 349 15.46 -27.57 2.53
C LYS A 349 16.54 -26.96 3.42
N VAL A 350 17.26 -27.79 4.15
CA VAL A 350 18.37 -27.34 5.00
C VAL A 350 19.66 -27.33 4.18
N SER A 351 20.36 -26.20 4.15
CA SER A 351 21.65 -26.10 3.45
C SER A 351 22.78 -26.75 4.25
N GLY A 352 23.97 -26.85 3.66
CA GLY A 352 25.18 -27.24 4.40
C GLY A 352 25.48 -26.28 5.56
N ALA A 353 25.37 -24.97 5.31
CA ALA A 353 25.59 -23.93 6.33
C ALA A 353 24.55 -24.00 7.46
N GLY A 354 23.28 -24.34 7.16
CA GLY A 354 22.25 -24.57 8.18
C GLY A 354 22.58 -25.74 9.11
N LYS A 355 23.12 -26.83 8.56
CA LYS A 355 23.57 -27.98 9.36
C LYS A 355 24.76 -27.61 10.24
N ASP A 356 25.67 -26.79 9.75
CA ASP A 356 26.83 -26.33 10.53
C ASP A 356 26.44 -25.31 11.60
N PHE A 357 25.44 -24.45 11.33
CA PHE A 357 24.83 -23.57 12.32
C PHE A 357 24.25 -24.34 13.50
N LEU A 358 23.55 -25.46 13.26
CA LEU A 358 23.03 -26.28 14.35
C LEU A 358 24.13 -26.90 15.24
N LYS A 359 25.30 -27.22 14.66
CA LYS A 359 26.44 -27.75 15.44
C LYS A 359 27.14 -26.66 16.23
N LYS A 360 27.28 -25.47 15.63
CA LYS A 360 27.97 -24.33 16.23
C LYS A 360 27.20 -23.04 15.89
N PRO A 361 26.17 -22.71 16.69
CA PRO A 361 25.39 -21.49 16.46
C PRO A 361 26.29 -20.26 16.58
N TYR A 362 26.13 -19.33 15.64
CA TYR A 362 26.69 -17.99 15.73
C TYR A 362 25.56 -16.99 15.94
N LYS A 363 25.89 -15.80 16.46
CA LYS A 363 24.88 -14.77 16.76
C LYS A 363 24.20 -14.30 15.46
N VAL A 364 22.87 -14.31 15.44
CA VAL A 364 22.06 -13.84 14.31
C VAL A 364 21.09 -12.76 14.80
N GLU A 365 21.18 -11.57 14.19
CA GLU A 365 20.32 -10.43 14.50
C GLU A 365 19.56 -10.00 13.25
N ILE A 366 18.24 -9.88 13.34
CA ILE A 366 17.38 -9.55 12.21
C ILE A 366 16.36 -8.47 12.57
N PRO A 367 15.94 -7.61 11.61
CA PRO A 367 14.75 -6.80 11.77
C PRO A 367 13.49 -7.65 11.52
N ILE A 368 12.47 -7.52 12.38
CA ILE A 368 11.19 -8.19 12.16
C ILE A 368 10.35 -7.45 11.12
N ASN A 369 9.72 -8.22 10.24
CA ASN A 369 8.90 -7.71 9.14
C ASN A 369 7.79 -6.77 9.59
N ARG A 370 7.27 -5.97 8.66
CA ARG A 370 6.15 -5.05 8.90
C ARG A 370 4.85 -5.81 8.72
N ASP A 371 3.96 -5.69 9.69
CA ASP A 371 2.56 -6.07 9.50
C ASP A 371 1.80 -4.89 8.87
N PHE A 372 1.35 -5.06 7.63
CA PHE A 372 0.54 -4.06 6.93
C PHE A 372 -0.97 -4.31 7.08
N SER A 373 -1.38 -5.39 7.75
CA SER A 373 -2.79 -5.76 7.92
C SER A 373 -3.52 -4.86 8.93
N ALA A 374 -2.79 -4.30 9.90
CA ALA A 374 -3.34 -3.50 11.00
C ALA A 374 -3.11 -1.98 10.85
N VAL A 375 -2.44 -1.52 9.79
CA VAL A 375 -2.03 -0.11 9.66
C VAL A 375 -3.26 0.81 9.58
N LYS A 376 -3.49 1.54 10.66
CA LYS A 376 -4.44 2.65 10.71
C LYS A 376 -3.75 3.94 10.27
N THR A 377 -4.53 4.96 9.92
CA THR A 377 -4.01 6.29 9.55
C THR A 377 -3.05 6.87 10.59
N SER A 378 -3.23 6.51 11.88
CA SER A 378 -2.39 6.90 13.01
C SER A 378 -0.96 6.35 12.96
N ASP A 379 -0.73 5.18 12.36
CA ASP A 379 0.52 4.42 12.54
C ASP A 379 1.63 4.87 11.58
N ILE A 380 1.28 5.54 10.48
CA ILE A 380 2.23 6.03 9.46
C ILE A 380 3.14 7.14 9.99
N ILE A 381 2.65 7.93 10.95
CA ILE A 381 3.31 9.16 11.40
C ILE A 381 4.65 8.84 12.10
N THR A 382 4.85 7.61 12.59
CA THR A 382 6.05 7.23 13.35
C THR A 382 7.30 6.93 12.52
N ASN A 383 7.21 6.75 11.19
CA ASN A 383 8.36 6.36 10.35
C ASN A 383 8.78 7.40 9.28
N ALA A 384 8.27 8.63 9.34
CA ALA A 384 8.64 9.72 8.43
C ALA A 384 9.84 10.57 8.93
N SER A 385 10.81 9.95 9.59
CA SER A 385 12.00 10.63 10.12
C SER A 385 13.09 10.82 9.05
N ALA A 386 12.82 11.65 8.04
CA ALA A 386 13.88 12.39 7.34
C ALA A 386 13.35 13.61 6.57
N LYS A 387 13.50 14.78 7.20
CA LYS A 387 13.67 16.12 6.62
C LYS A 387 12.88 16.39 5.33
N GLY A 388 11.66 16.87 5.52
CA GLY A 388 10.74 17.38 4.50
C GLY A 388 9.36 16.76 4.65
N GLY A 389 8.59 17.20 5.65
CA GLY A 389 7.23 16.71 5.92
C GLY A 389 7.08 15.80 7.15
N ALA A 390 7.93 15.96 8.18
CA ALA A 390 7.71 15.33 9.49
C ALA A 390 6.86 16.25 10.38
N LEU A 391 5.98 15.66 11.19
CA LEU A 391 5.23 16.35 12.23
C LEU A 391 6.20 17.05 13.19
N ASP A 392 6.12 18.38 13.32
CA ASP A 392 6.89 19.11 14.32
C ASP A 392 6.25 18.96 15.70
N GLU A 393 6.83 18.09 16.53
CA GLU A 393 6.39 17.83 17.92
C GLU A 393 6.38 19.08 18.81
N THR A 394 7.29 20.03 18.57
CA THR A 394 7.38 21.27 19.37
C THR A 394 6.22 22.18 19.02
N LEU A 395 6.00 22.40 17.72
CA LEU A 395 4.87 23.18 17.24
C LEU A 395 3.53 22.49 17.60
N MET A 396 3.46 21.16 17.50
CA MET A 396 2.27 20.39 17.89
C MET A 396 1.88 20.62 19.35
N LYS A 397 2.86 20.64 20.26
CA LYS A 397 2.61 20.94 21.68
C LYS A 397 2.07 22.37 21.85
N MET A 398 2.68 23.35 21.18
CA MET A 398 2.22 24.76 21.22
C MET A 398 0.80 24.91 20.67
N LEU A 399 0.47 24.20 19.58
CA LEU A 399 -0.86 24.19 18.98
C LEU A 399 -1.91 23.54 19.90
N LYS A 400 -1.56 22.48 20.64
CA LYS A 400 -2.45 21.87 21.64
C LYS A 400 -2.76 22.83 22.79
N ASP A 401 -1.77 23.55 23.28
CA ASP A 401 -1.94 24.52 24.36
C ASP A 401 -2.78 25.72 23.89
N LEU A 402 -2.57 26.18 22.65
CA LEU A 402 -3.39 27.21 22.04
C LEU A 402 -4.84 26.75 21.83
N ARG A 403 -5.05 25.51 21.35
CA ARG A 403 -6.38 24.92 21.20
C ARG A 403 -7.15 24.89 22.50
N LYS A 404 -6.52 24.50 23.62
CA LYS A 404 -7.15 24.52 24.95
C LYS A 404 -7.55 25.94 25.36
N SER A 405 -6.71 26.93 25.05
CA SER A 405 -6.95 28.33 25.39
C SER A 405 -8.11 28.92 24.58
N GLU A 406 -8.16 28.67 23.28
CA GLU A 406 -9.23 29.13 22.40
C GLU A 406 -10.57 28.41 22.66
N ALA A 407 -10.52 27.12 22.97
CA ALA A 407 -11.69 26.35 23.39
C ALA A 407 -12.37 26.96 24.64
N LYS A 408 -11.58 27.27 25.67
CA LYS A 408 -12.07 27.95 26.88
C LYS A 408 -12.61 29.35 26.59
N ARG A 409 -12.03 30.07 25.64
CA ARG A 409 -12.47 31.42 25.25
C ARG A 409 -13.82 31.39 24.52
N HIS A 410 -14.05 30.36 23.72
CA HIS A 410 -15.25 30.19 22.91
C HIS A 410 -16.34 29.35 23.58
N ASP A 411 -16.10 28.87 24.81
CA ASP A 411 -17.00 28.02 25.58
C ASP A 411 -17.38 26.73 24.83
N VAL A 412 -16.38 26.09 24.22
CA VAL A 412 -16.52 24.84 23.47
C VAL A 412 -15.40 23.86 23.87
N LYS A 413 -15.58 22.57 23.58
CA LYS A 413 -14.54 21.55 23.81
C LYS A 413 -13.32 21.77 22.90
N PRO A 414 -12.09 21.39 23.32
CA PRO A 414 -10.88 21.54 22.51
C PRO A 414 -10.98 21.00 21.09
N TRP A 415 -11.49 19.79 20.91
CA TRP A 415 -11.56 19.13 19.60
C TRP A 415 -12.55 19.81 18.62
N VAL A 416 -13.54 20.56 19.13
CA VAL A 416 -14.49 21.35 18.31
C VAL A 416 -13.76 22.46 17.54
N VAL A 417 -12.77 23.09 18.18
CA VAL A 417 -11.95 24.17 17.59
C VAL A 417 -11.17 23.62 16.39
N PHE A 418 -10.29 22.64 16.63
CA PHE A 418 -9.57 21.88 15.61
C PHE A 418 -9.31 20.46 16.11
N SER A 419 -9.61 19.48 15.27
CA SER A 419 -9.35 18.07 15.59
C SER A 419 -7.86 17.80 15.65
N GLU A 420 -7.47 16.71 16.31
CA GLU A 420 -6.07 16.31 16.41
C GLU A 420 -5.38 16.15 15.05
N PRO A 421 -6.01 15.54 14.01
CA PRO A 421 -5.45 15.50 12.66
C PRO A 421 -5.21 16.89 12.05
N SER A 422 -6.10 17.85 12.29
CA SER A 422 -5.91 19.23 11.80
C SER A 422 -4.68 19.89 12.43
N LEU A 423 -4.44 19.69 13.73
CA LEU A 423 -3.25 20.21 14.39
C LEU A 423 -1.97 19.54 13.86
N GLN A 424 -2.03 18.24 13.57
CA GLN A 424 -0.91 17.51 12.98
C GLN A 424 -0.56 18.03 11.59
N ASP A 425 -1.57 18.28 10.75
CA ASP A 425 -1.36 18.89 9.44
C ASP A 425 -0.81 20.33 9.60
N MET A 426 -1.28 21.13 10.55
CA MET A 426 -0.72 22.46 10.83
C MET A 426 0.76 22.40 11.21
N ALA A 427 1.13 21.44 12.08
CA ALA A 427 2.51 21.21 12.50
C ALA A 427 3.40 20.58 11.41
N THR A 428 2.81 20.10 10.32
CA THR A 428 3.53 19.52 9.18
C THR A 428 3.71 20.53 8.05
N TYR A 429 2.67 21.33 7.76
CA TYR A 429 2.62 22.21 6.59
C TYR A 429 2.84 23.70 6.92
N TYR A 430 2.82 24.07 8.20
CA TYR A 430 3.08 25.44 8.67
C TYR A 430 2.24 26.51 7.94
N PRO A 431 0.90 26.51 8.09
CA PRO A 431 0.04 27.54 7.52
C PRO A 431 0.26 28.89 8.21
N ILE A 432 0.70 29.92 7.46
CA ILE A 432 0.97 31.26 8.01
C ILE A 432 -0.06 32.31 7.54
N SER A 433 -1.13 31.86 6.89
CA SER A 433 -2.20 32.72 6.40
C SER A 433 -3.57 32.03 6.58
N LEU A 434 -4.66 32.81 6.66
CA LEU A 434 -6.01 32.22 6.69
C LEU A 434 -6.33 31.42 5.40
N PRO A 435 -5.90 31.85 4.19
CA PRO A 435 -5.93 31.00 3.01
C PRO A 435 -5.23 29.65 3.20
N ASP A 436 -4.04 29.65 3.82
CA ASP A 436 -3.28 28.42 4.08
C ASP A 436 -4.02 27.51 5.07
N MET A 437 -4.66 28.10 6.08
CA MET A 437 -5.48 27.35 7.05
C MET A 437 -6.64 26.62 6.38
N ASN A 438 -7.26 27.20 5.33
CA ASN A 438 -8.33 26.52 4.59
C ASN A 438 -7.83 25.30 3.79
N GLU A 439 -6.51 25.15 3.63
CA GLU A 439 -5.89 24.00 2.95
C GLU A 439 -5.59 22.84 3.91
N ILE A 440 -5.71 23.06 5.23
CA ILE A 440 -5.48 22.06 6.27
C ILE A 440 -6.68 21.11 6.37
N GLN A 441 -6.42 19.80 6.47
CA GLN A 441 -7.48 18.81 6.60
C GLN A 441 -8.31 19.04 7.87
N GLY A 442 -9.64 19.04 7.74
CA GLY A 442 -10.57 19.26 8.86
C GLY A 442 -10.76 20.74 9.24
N VAL A 443 -10.15 21.67 8.51
CA VAL A 443 -10.32 23.12 8.71
C VAL A 443 -11.24 23.68 7.64
N SER A 444 -12.50 23.92 8.01
CA SER A 444 -13.44 24.60 7.14
C SER A 444 -13.19 26.11 7.07
N VAL A 445 -13.72 26.78 6.04
CA VAL A 445 -13.65 28.25 5.93
C VAL A 445 -14.28 28.93 7.15
N GLY A 446 -15.37 28.36 7.68
CA GLY A 446 -16.02 28.83 8.91
C GLY A 446 -15.10 28.71 10.13
N LYS A 447 -14.48 27.53 10.34
CA LYS A 447 -13.54 27.31 11.44
C LYS A 447 -12.27 28.15 11.32
N ALA A 448 -11.72 28.32 10.11
CA ALA A 448 -10.58 29.19 9.88
C ALA A 448 -10.89 30.66 10.21
N GLN A 449 -12.09 31.14 9.86
CA GLN A 449 -12.52 32.49 10.20
C GLN A 449 -12.80 32.67 11.70
N LYS A 450 -13.46 31.70 12.33
CA LYS A 450 -13.90 31.74 13.73
C LYS A 450 -12.74 31.52 14.71
N TYR A 451 -11.85 30.57 14.42
CA TYR A 451 -10.80 30.11 15.32
C TYR A 451 -9.37 30.25 14.77
N GLY A 452 -9.17 30.47 13.48
CA GLY A 452 -7.84 30.32 12.84
C GLY A 452 -6.84 31.46 13.07
N LYS A 453 -7.28 32.68 13.41
CA LYS A 453 -6.38 33.85 13.54
C LYS A 453 -5.26 33.66 14.58
N PRO A 454 -5.53 33.18 15.81
CA PRO A 454 -4.48 32.94 16.81
C PRO A 454 -3.48 31.86 16.37
N PHE A 455 -3.97 30.82 15.67
CA PHE A 455 -3.13 29.71 15.19
C PHE A 455 -2.19 30.17 14.10
N VAL A 456 -2.69 30.94 13.14
CA VAL A 456 -1.86 31.55 12.09
C VAL A 456 -0.77 32.44 12.67
N ALA A 457 -1.09 33.25 13.69
CA ALA A 457 -0.11 34.11 14.34
C ALA A 457 1.01 33.30 15.00
N LEU A 458 0.64 32.26 15.77
CA LEU A 458 1.58 31.37 16.44
C LEU A 458 2.51 30.64 15.45
N ILE A 459 1.93 30.07 14.39
CA ILE A 459 2.69 29.31 13.39
C ILE A 459 3.61 30.24 12.61
N LYS A 460 3.14 31.45 12.28
CA LYS A 460 3.96 32.46 11.60
C LYS A 460 5.17 32.87 12.42
N GLU A 461 4.98 33.20 13.70
CA GLU A 461 6.07 33.53 14.62
C GLU A 461 7.06 32.36 14.73
N TYR A 462 6.56 31.14 14.90
CA TYR A 462 7.39 29.94 14.99
C TYR A 462 8.22 29.68 13.72
N VAL A 463 7.63 29.87 12.53
CA VAL A 463 8.34 29.74 11.24
C VAL A 463 9.43 30.79 11.09
N GLU A 464 9.15 32.04 11.47
CA GLU A 464 10.11 33.15 11.39
C GLU A 464 11.28 32.97 12.37
N GLU A 465 11.03 32.46 13.58
CA GLU A 465 12.07 32.23 14.60
C GLU A 465 12.98 31.03 14.30
N ASN A 466 12.47 30.02 13.60
CA ASN A 466 13.18 28.76 13.35
C ASN A 466 13.66 28.59 11.90
N ASP A 467 13.51 29.63 11.06
CA ASP A 467 13.93 29.66 9.64
C ASP A 467 13.42 28.43 8.84
N ILE A 468 12.12 28.14 8.98
CA ILE A 468 11.50 26.92 8.42
C ILE A 468 11.11 27.14 6.95
N ASP A 469 11.66 26.30 6.07
CA ASP A 469 11.28 26.26 4.65
C ASP A 469 9.94 25.52 4.47
N ARG A 470 8.95 26.20 3.88
CA ARG A 470 7.55 25.75 3.86
C ARG A 470 7.24 24.93 2.60
N ALA A 471 6.73 23.71 2.79
CA ALA A 471 6.36 22.79 1.70
C ALA A 471 5.00 23.09 1.04
N MET A 472 4.29 24.15 1.46
CA MET A 472 2.97 24.48 0.91
C MET A 472 3.06 25.11 -0.48
N GLU A 473 3.14 24.26 -1.49
CA GLU A 473 2.34 24.46 -2.69
C GLU A 473 1.58 23.16 -2.99
N HIS A 474 0.25 23.29 -3.15
CA HIS A 474 -0.70 22.40 -3.81
C HIS A 474 -1.61 21.52 -2.93
N THR A 475 -2.80 22.04 -2.64
CA THR A 475 -4.01 21.25 -2.44
C THR A 475 -4.28 20.35 -3.66
N VAL A 476 -4.52 19.06 -3.42
CA VAL A 476 -4.89 18.11 -4.47
C VAL A 476 -6.34 18.36 -4.88
N LYS A 477 -6.55 19.02 -6.03
CA LYS A 477 -7.87 19.26 -6.62
C LYS A 477 -8.56 17.92 -6.93
N GLN A 478 -9.74 17.69 -6.38
CA GLN A 478 -10.54 16.50 -6.68
C GLN A 478 -11.28 16.67 -8.01
N VAL A 479 -11.66 15.56 -8.63
CA VAL A 479 -12.44 15.56 -9.89
C VAL A 479 -13.82 16.15 -9.64
N ALA A 480 -14.23 17.09 -10.51
CA ALA A 480 -15.48 17.85 -10.42
C ALA A 480 -16.79 17.03 -10.25
N ASN A 481 -16.80 15.71 -10.53
CA ASN A 481 -17.98 14.87 -10.33
C ASN A 481 -18.41 14.78 -8.85
N LYS A 482 -17.47 14.62 -7.90
CA LYS A 482 -17.81 14.66 -6.46
C LYS A 482 -18.43 16.00 -6.06
N SER A 483 -18.05 17.10 -6.72
CA SER A 483 -18.67 18.42 -6.45
C SER A 483 -20.12 18.51 -6.93
N ARG A 484 -20.49 17.78 -8.00
CA ARG A 484 -21.87 17.80 -8.53
C ARG A 484 -22.82 17.05 -7.59
N ASP A 485 -22.39 15.90 -7.11
CA ASP A 485 -23.20 15.08 -6.19
C ASP A 485 -23.33 15.78 -4.83
N LYS A 486 -22.25 16.38 -4.31
CA LYS A 486 -22.32 17.25 -3.12
C LYS A 486 -23.32 18.39 -3.27
N VAL A 487 -23.28 19.11 -4.39
CA VAL A 487 -24.22 20.21 -4.66
C VAL A 487 -25.67 19.68 -4.76
N ALA A 488 -25.87 18.51 -5.37
CA ALA A 488 -27.19 17.89 -5.46
C ALA A 488 -27.71 17.47 -4.07
N ILE A 489 -26.87 16.86 -3.23
CA ILE A 489 -27.19 16.47 -1.86
C ILE A 489 -27.58 17.70 -1.03
N ILE A 490 -26.74 18.75 -1.04
CA ILE A 490 -27.02 20.01 -0.31
C ILE A 490 -28.36 20.60 -0.76
N GLN A 491 -28.60 20.71 -2.07
CA GLN A 491 -29.86 21.26 -2.59
C GLN A 491 -31.08 20.39 -2.24
N SER A 492 -30.92 19.07 -2.15
CA SER A 492 -32.00 18.16 -1.76
C SER A 492 -32.32 18.25 -0.27
N ILE A 493 -31.30 18.42 0.60
CA ILE A 493 -31.47 18.68 2.03
C ILE A 493 -32.15 20.03 2.27
N ASP A 494 -31.73 21.09 1.55
CA ASP A 494 -32.38 22.40 1.62
C ASP A 494 -33.88 22.35 1.24
N ARG A 495 -34.25 21.38 0.38
CA ARG A 495 -35.64 21.10 -0.01
C ARG A 495 -36.36 20.13 0.92
N LYS A 496 -35.71 19.68 1.99
CA LYS A 496 -36.22 18.71 2.96
C LYS A 496 -36.63 17.37 2.33
N ILE A 497 -35.87 16.91 1.34
CA ILE A 497 -36.08 15.60 0.73
C ILE A 497 -35.57 14.53 1.71
N PRO A 498 -36.31 13.43 1.98
CA PRO A 498 -35.84 12.37 2.87
C PRO A 498 -34.56 11.70 2.36
N LEU A 499 -33.65 11.31 3.27
CA LEU A 499 -32.29 10.91 2.92
C LEU A 499 -32.21 9.63 2.07
N ASP A 500 -33.15 8.71 2.24
CA ASP A 500 -33.30 7.48 1.44
C ASP A 500 -33.55 7.80 -0.05
N TYR A 501 -34.40 8.78 -0.34
CA TYR A 501 -34.63 9.26 -1.70
C TYR A 501 -33.43 10.00 -2.27
N ILE A 502 -32.69 10.75 -1.43
CA ILE A 502 -31.45 11.40 -1.86
C ILE A 502 -30.44 10.34 -2.28
N ALA A 503 -30.25 9.30 -1.46
CA ALA A 503 -29.33 8.19 -1.75
C ALA A 503 -29.66 7.52 -3.09
N GLU A 504 -30.94 7.22 -3.34
CA GLU A 504 -31.40 6.66 -4.63
C GLU A 504 -31.11 7.62 -5.80
N GLN A 505 -31.40 8.91 -5.64
CA GLN A 505 -31.23 9.92 -6.69
C GLN A 505 -29.76 10.11 -7.10
N VAL A 506 -28.83 10.07 -6.15
CA VAL A 506 -27.39 10.15 -6.42
C VAL A 506 -26.73 8.79 -6.70
N GLY A 507 -27.50 7.70 -6.63
CA GLY A 507 -27.02 6.35 -6.89
C GLY A 507 -26.01 5.85 -5.85
N MET A 508 -26.19 6.24 -4.58
CA MET A 508 -25.33 5.87 -3.44
C MET A 508 -26.08 4.94 -2.48
N SER A 509 -25.34 4.13 -1.72
CA SER A 509 -25.92 3.45 -0.54
C SER A 509 -26.17 4.47 0.58
N MET A 510 -27.00 4.13 1.57
CA MET A 510 -27.23 5.01 2.73
C MET A 510 -25.93 5.27 3.50
N GLU A 511 -25.09 4.24 3.67
CA GLU A 511 -23.77 4.34 4.28
C GLU A 511 -22.86 5.31 3.50
N ASP A 512 -22.83 5.21 2.17
CA ASP A 512 -22.06 6.15 1.33
C ASP A 512 -22.60 7.58 1.43
N LEU A 513 -23.92 7.76 1.51
CA LEU A 513 -24.55 9.07 1.67
C LEU A 513 -24.18 9.70 3.03
N LEU A 514 -24.27 8.95 4.13
CA LEU A 514 -23.91 9.45 5.47
C LEU A 514 -22.43 9.85 5.54
N ASN A 515 -21.55 9.08 4.91
CA ASN A 515 -20.14 9.45 4.77
C ASN A 515 -19.98 10.77 3.98
N GLU A 516 -20.71 10.93 2.88
CA GLU A 516 -20.66 12.15 2.07
C GLU A 516 -21.23 13.37 2.84
N LEU A 517 -22.30 13.19 3.64
CA LEU A 517 -22.86 14.23 4.50
C LEU A 517 -21.87 14.69 5.57
N ASN A 518 -21.20 13.74 6.24
CA ASN A 518 -20.13 14.07 7.18
C ASN A 518 -19.00 14.85 6.47
N MET A 519 -18.58 14.44 5.27
CA MET A 519 -17.60 15.20 4.50
C MET A 519 -18.06 16.61 4.10
N ILE A 520 -19.36 16.82 3.88
CA ILE A 520 -19.94 18.14 3.55
C ILE A 520 -19.94 19.03 4.79
N VAL A 521 -20.31 18.50 5.96
CA VAL A 521 -20.29 19.22 7.23
C VAL A 521 -18.88 19.49 7.72
N ASP A 522 -17.95 18.54 7.60
CA ASP A 522 -16.54 18.75 7.94
C ASP A 522 -15.88 19.80 7.02
N ALA A 523 -16.37 19.94 5.78
CA ALA A 523 -15.97 21.01 4.87
C ALA A 523 -16.57 22.39 5.24
N GLY A 524 -17.45 22.45 6.24
CA GLY A 524 -18.05 23.67 6.79
C GLY A 524 -19.41 24.05 6.22
N THR A 525 -20.02 23.20 5.40
CA THR A 525 -21.37 23.46 4.91
C THR A 525 -22.36 23.04 5.98
N LYS A 526 -23.20 23.98 6.44
CA LYS A 526 -24.29 23.67 7.38
C LYS A 526 -25.34 22.82 6.68
N LEU A 527 -25.68 21.67 7.25
CA LEU A 527 -26.75 20.80 6.76
C LEU A 527 -27.82 20.69 7.84
N ASN A 528 -28.99 21.30 7.60
CA ASN A 528 -30.13 21.12 8.50
C ASN A 528 -30.85 19.83 8.13
N ILE A 529 -30.66 18.80 8.95
CA ILE A 529 -31.34 17.50 8.82
C ILE A 529 -32.40 17.28 9.91
N ASP A 530 -32.82 18.34 10.62
CA ASP A 530 -33.79 18.25 11.72
C ASP A 530 -35.11 17.61 11.27
N TYR A 531 -35.53 17.91 10.03
CA TYR A 531 -36.73 17.33 9.45
C TYR A 531 -36.66 15.81 9.34
N TYR A 532 -35.47 15.26 9.09
CA TYR A 532 -35.28 13.83 8.95
C TYR A 532 -35.13 13.16 10.32
N LEU A 533 -34.40 13.80 11.24
CA LEU A 533 -34.25 13.34 12.62
C LEU A 533 -35.61 13.24 13.32
N ASN A 534 -36.43 14.29 13.25
CA ASN A 534 -37.75 14.33 13.89
C ASN A 534 -38.73 13.27 13.36
N ASP A 535 -38.56 12.83 12.11
CA ASP A 535 -39.45 11.85 11.47
C ASP A 535 -38.97 10.40 11.65
N ASN A 536 -37.68 10.18 11.96
CA ASN A 536 -37.05 8.84 11.93
C ASN A 536 -36.30 8.44 13.21
N MET A 537 -36.14 9.33 14.18
CA MET A 537 -35.47 9.06 15.46
C MET A 537 -36.32 9.51 16.64
N ASP A 538 -36.16 8.83 17.78
CA ASP A 538 -36.75 9.25 19.05
C ASP A 538 -36.08 10.55 19.55
N GLU A 539 -36.86 11.49 20.07
CA GLU A 539 -36.36 12.79 20.55
C GLU A 539 -35.41 12.60 21.74
N ASP A 540 -35.70 11.64 22.61
CA ASP A 540 -34.86 11.31 23.78
C ASP A 540 -33.48 10.80 23.34
N VAL A 541 -33.43 9.96 22.28
CA VAL A 541 -32.17 9.42 21.72
C VAL A 541 -31.36 10.52 21.03
N VAL A 542 -32.02 11.44 20.33
CA VAL A 542 -31.34 12.58 19.71
C VAL A 542 -30.73 13.49 20.77
N GLU A 543 -31.46 13.78 21.85
CA GLU A 543 -30.98 14.61 22.95
C GLU A 543 -29.79 13.95 23.67
N GLU A 544 -29.87 12.65 23.98
CA GLU A 544 -28.79 11.90 24.65
C GLU A 544 -27.49 11.91 23.83
N ILE A 545 -27.55 11.60 22.53
CA ILE A 545 -26.34 11.59 21.68
C ILE A 545 -25.80 13.02 21.53
N PHE A 546 -26.67 14.03 21.46
CA PHE A 546 -26.25 15.42 21.34
C PHE A 546 -25.55 15.90 22.62
N ASP A 547 -26.10 15.58 23.77
CA ASP A 547 -25.54 15.88 25.08
C ASP A 547 -24.21 15.17 25.28
N TYR A 548 -24.08 13.92 24.86
CA TYR A 548 -22.78 13.23 24.84
C TYR A 548 -21.72 14.02 24.07
N PHE A 549 -22.02 14.47 22.85
CA PHE A 549 -21.05 15.26 22.07
C PHE A 549 -20.78 16.64 22.70
N ASN A 550 -21.74 17.21 23.41
CA ASN A 550 -21.58 18.50 24.06
C ASN A 550 -20.75 18.42 25.36
N ASP A 551 -21.05 17.43 26.19
CA ASP A 551 -20.65 17.39 27.60
C ASP A 551 -19.56 16.35 27.88
N ASP A 552 -19.59 15.18 27.24
CA ASP A 552 -18.74 14.04 27.61
C ASP A 552 -17.63 13.74 26.59
N ALA A 553 -17.91 13.89 25.30
CA ALA A 553 -17.02 13.47 24.23
C ALA A 553 -15.62 14.12 24.29
N GLU A 554 -14.58 13.26 24.20
CA GLU A 554 -13.18 13.68 24.12
C GLU A 554 -12.68 13.92 22.68
N ASP A 555 -13.38 13.35 21.70
CA ASP A 555 -13.13 13.49 20.26
C ASP A 555 -14.44 13.48 19.46
N ASP A 556 -14.35 13.64 18.13
CA ASP A 556 -15.50 13.59 17.22
C ASP A 556 -15.72 12.21 16.60
N SER A 557 -15.15 11.14 17.18
CA SER A 557 -15.24 9.78 16.64
C SER A 557 -16.60 9.16 16.94
N VAL A 558 -17.25 8.71 15.87
CA VAL A 558 -18.48 7.93 15.92
C VAL A 558 -18.24 6.59 16.65
N GLU A 559 -17.07 5.96 16.46
CA GLU A 559 -16.74 4.70 17.15
C GLU A 559 -16.50 4.88 18.65
N SER A 560 -15.93 6.02 19.07
CA SER A 560 -15.80 6.37 20.50
C SER A 560 -17.18 6.58 21.12
N ALA A 561 -18.02 7.39 20.47
CA ALA A 561 -19.40 7.63 20.89
C ALA A 561 -20.21 6.34 21.07
N ILE A 562 -20.16 5.41 20.11
CA ILE A 562 -20.87 4.12 20.21
C ILE A 562 -20.37 3.25 21.37
N ARG A 563 -19.09 3.34 21.74
CA ARG A 563 -18.55 2.55 22.86
C ARG A 563 -18.99 3.07 24.22
N GLU A 564 -19.24 4.36 24.33
CA GLU A 564 -19.66 4.99 25.58
C GLU A 564 -21.18 4.98 25.72
N LEU A 565 -21.91 5.19 24.63
CA LEU A 565 -23.37 5.13 24.53
C LEU A 565 -23.92 3.68 24.44
N GLN A 566 -23.15 2.71 24.93
CA GLN A 566 -23.38 1.28 24.70
C GLN A 566 -24.56 0.67 25.50
N GLU A 567 -25.36 1.50 26.18
CA GLU A 567 -26.42 1.05 27.10
C GLU A 567 -27.86 1.18 26.56
N GLU A 568 -28.12 1.76 25.37
CA GLU A 568 -29.50 2.12 24.96
C GLU A 568 -29.92 1.72 23.51
N ASP A 569 -29.49 0.57 22.97
CA ASP A 569 -29.87 0.14 21.60
C ASP A 569 -29.54 1.15 20.46
N ILE A 570 -28.71 2.17 20.74
CA ILE A 570 -28.31 3.22 19.81
C ILE A 570 -27.41 2.66 18.71
N THR A 571 -27.80 2.88 17.47
CA THR A 571 -27.12 2.40 16.27
C THR A 571 -26.04 3.37 15.78
N MET A 572 -25.09 2.85 15.01
CA MET A 572 -24.03 3.66 14.37
C MET A 572 -24.58 4.73 13.43
N GLU A 573 -25.72 4.46 12.79
CA GLU A 573 -26.39 5.39 11.89
C GLU A 573 -26.99 6.58 12.66
N GLU A 574 -27.62 6.33 13.80
CA GLU A 574 -28.17 7.35 14.69
C GLU A 574 -27.08 8.28 15.24
N VAL A 575 -25.94 7.72 15.68
CA VAL A 575 -24.79 8.52 16.12
C VAL A 575 -24.24 9.40 14.98
N GLN A 576 -24.16 8.88 13.76
CA GLN A 576 -23.70 9.67 12.61
C GLN A 576 -24.65 10.83 12.28
N LEU A 577 -25.95 10.60 12.33
CA LEU A 577 -26.96 11.61 12.05
C LEU A 577 -26.94 12.73 13.12
N VAL A 578 -26.88 12.38 14.40
CA VAL A 578 -26.82 13.41 15.46
C VAL A 578 -25.47 14.15 15.45
N ARG A 579 -24.35 13.48 15.12
CA ARG A 579 -23.06 14.15 14.91
C ARG A 579 -23.14 15.22 13.82
N ILE A 580 -23.83 14.95 12.71
CA ILE A 580 -24.04 15.93 11.62
C ILE A 580 -24.78 17.18 12.12
N LYS A 581 -25.82 16.99 12.95
CA LYS A 581 -26.55 18.08 13.61
C LYS A 581 -25.64 18.87 14.55
N PHE A 582 -24.95 18.19 15.46
CA PHE A 582 -24.02 18.80 16.41
C PHE A 582 -22.94 19.64 15.72
N MET A 583 -22.30 19.09 14.69
CA MET A 583 -21.26 19.77 13.94
C MET A 583 -21.79 20.98 13.15
N THR A 584 -23.06 20.96 12.74
CA THR A 584 -23.71 22.09 12.06
C THR A 584 -24.08 23.24 13.01
N GLU A 585 -24.44 22.91 14.25
CA GLU A 585 -24.91 23.87 15.26
C GLU A 585 -23.78 24.47 16.10
N VAL A 586 -22.80 23.64 16.48
CA VAL A 586 -21.77 24.00 17.45
C VAL A 586 -20.42 24.30 16.76
N ALA A 587 -20.02 23.47 15.80
CA ALA A 587 -18.68 23.49 15.24
C ALA A 587 -18.51 24.45 14.03
N ASN A 588 -19.52 24.54 13.17
CA ASN A 588 -19.55 25.39 11.96
C ASN A 588 -20.47 26.61 12.14
#